data_AF-A0A7J9ZH48-F1
#
_entry.id   AF-A0A7J9ZH48-F1
#
_cell.length_a   1.000
_cell.length_b   1.000
_cell.length_c   1.000
_cell.angle_alpha   90.00
_cell.angle_beta   90.00
_cell.angle_gamma   90.00
#
_symmetry.space_group_name_H-M   'P 1'
#
loop_
_entity.id
_entity.type
_entity.pdbx_description
1 polymer ?
#
loop_
_entity_poly.entity_id
_entity_poly.type
_entity_poly.pdbx_seq_one_letter_code
_entity_poly.pdbx_strand_id
1 'polypeptide(L)'
;MSESAYLLVFGDNADAFFRHVGVDDAYRAAGASLYTVETHLHHHREVVEGEPLALSLLLLDHDAKRLHLFHEMRHGTSGALLATAEQLLVHVDTAAGRSAPMPDDLHARVAAVCHAHAGIPRPEAVGRPIAMPVRTPGP
;
A
#
# COMPACT_ATOMS: atom_id res chain seq x y z
N MET A 1 6.34 -8.76 16.91
CA MET A 1 6.58 -7.62 16.00
C MET A 1 6.00 -6.37 16.65
N SER A 2 6.73 -5.24 16.66
CA SER A 2 6.18 -3.97 17.13
C SER A 2 5.16 -3.43 16.10
N GLU A 3 4.23 -2.59 16.54
CA GLU A 3 3.24 -1.87 15.73
C GLU A 3 3.79 -1.25 14.42
N SER A 4 4.97 -0.63 14.48
CA SER A 4 5.63 0.10 13.40
C SER A 4 6.33 -0.83 12.41
N ALA A 5 6.78 -1.99 12.88
CA ALA A 5 7.39 -2.99 12.03
C ALA A 5 6.41 -3.57 11.00
N TYR A 6 5.09 -3.60 11.29
CA TYR A 6 4.09 -3.95 10.26
C TYR A 6 4.12 -2.96 9.09
N LEU A 7 4.23 -1.67 9.38
CA LEU A 7 4.29 -0.63 8.35
C LEU A 7 5.60 -0.72 7.56
N LEU A 8 6.72 -1.06 8.21
CA LEU A 8 7.98 -1.31 7.52
C LEU A 8 7.83 -2.45 6.48
N VAL A 9 7.24 -3.58 6.88
CA VAL A 9 7.00 -4.70 5.95
C VAL A 9 6.05 -4.31 4.81
N PHE A 10 5.02 -3.49 5.07
CA PHE A 10 4.18 -2.96 3.99
C PHE A 10 4.93 -2.00 3.07
N GLY A 11 5.86 -1.20 3.61
CA GLY A 11 6.78 -0.37 2.85
C GLY A 11 7.65 -1.21 1.91
N ASP A 12 8.23 -2.31 2.39
CA ASP A 12 9.02 -3.23 1.57
C ASP A 12 8.18 -3.87 0.44
N ASN A 13 6.92 -4.24 0.75
CA ASN A 13 5.98 -4.75 -0.24
C ASN A 13 5.61 -3.68 -1.30
N ALA A 14 5.43 -2.43 -0.89
CA ALA A 14 5.21 -1.30 -1.79
C ALA A 14 6.44 -1.09 -2.69
N ASP A 15 7.65 -1.15 -2.13
CA ASP A 15 8.90 -0.98 -2.84
C ASP A 15 9.13 -2.07 -3.90
N ALA A 16 8.73 -3.31 -3.61
CA ALA A 16 8.71 -4.39 -4.60
C ALA A 16 7.77 -4.07 -5.77
N PHE A 17 6.59 -3.53 -5.49
CA PHE A 17 5.67 -3.04 -6.51
C PHE A 17 6.24 -1.85 -7.30
N PHE A 18 6.90 -0.89 -6.63
CA PHE A 18 7.52 0.27 -7.29
C PHE A 18 8.55 -0.18 -8.31
N ARG A 19 9.45 -1.09 -7.93
CA ARG A 19 10.42 -1.68 -8.87
C ARG A 19 9.72 -2.39 -10.03
N HIS A 20 8.63 -3.10 -9.78
CA HIS A 20 7.84 -3.77 -10.83
C HIS A 20 7.28 -2.78 -11.87
N VAL A 21 6.81 -1.61 -11.44
CA VAL A 21 6.32 -0.56 -12.35
C VAL A 21 7.40 0.39 -12.85
N GLY A 22 8.68 0.12 -12.57
CA GLY A 22 9.83 0.87 -13.07
C GLY A 22 10.25 2.08 -12.23
N VAL A 23 9.78 2.18 -10.99
CA VAL A 23 10.30 3.12 -9.97
C VAL A 23 11.37 2.41 -9.16
N ASP A 24 12.53 2.24 -9.78
CA ASP A 24 13.72 1.61 -9.20
C ASP A 24 14.75 2.65 -8.71
N ASP A 25 15.95 2.19 -8.35
CA ASP A 25 16.99 3.07 -7.82
C ASP A 25 17.53 4.05 -8.87
N ALA A 26 17.55 3.65 -10.15
CA ALA A 26 17.93 4.55 -11.23
C ALA A 26 16.87 5.65 -11.44
N TYR A 27 15.58 5.29 -11.38
CA TYR A 27 14.49 6.25 -11.39
C TYR A 27 14.59 7.27 -10.24
N ARG A 28 14.85 6.77 -9.02
CA ARG A 28 15.04 7.62 -7.83
C ARG A 28 16.24 8.54 -7.96
N ALA A 29 17.37 8.02 -8.45
CA ALA A 29 18.58 8.80 -8.69
C ALA A 29 18.39 9.87 -9.79
N ALA A 30 17.46 9.65 -10.73
CA ALA A 30 17.10 10.62 -11.77
C ALA A 30 16.22 11.79 -11.28
N GLY A 31 15.86 11.83 -9.99
CA GLY A 31 15.18 12.98 -9.40
C GLY A 31 13.66 12.84 -9.27
N ALA A 32 13.13 11.62 -9.31
CA ALA A 32 11.69 11.36 -9.16
C ALA A 32 11.41 10.17 -8.23
N SER A 33 10.31 10.20 -7.48
CA SER A 33 9.94 9.12 -6.54
C SER A 33 8.44 9.07 -6.26
N LEU A 34 8.02 8.09 -5.45
CA LEU A 34 6.67 8.00 -4.88
C LEU A 34 6.78 8.18 -3.36
N TYR A 35 6.05 9.15 -2.81
CA TYR A 35 5.98 9.40 -1.37
C TYR A 35 4.60 9.05 -0.83
N THR A 36 4.56 8.32 0.28
CA THR A 36 3.32 8.04 1.02
C THR A 36 2.83 9.32 1.71
N VAL A 37 1.59 9.72 1.43
CA VAL A 37 0.96 10.91 2.02
C VAL A 37 -0.08 10.56 3.07
N GLU A 38 -0.65 9.35 3.00
CA GLU A 38 -1.61 8.84 3.98
C GLU A 38 -1.45 7.33 4.13
N THR A 39 -1.66 6.83 5.34
CA THR A 39 -1.72 5.40 5.62
C THR A 39 -2.78 5.12 6.68
N HIS A 40 -3.63 4.13 6.40
CA HIS A 40 -4.51 3.50 7.37
C HIS A 40 -4.03 2.06 7.60
N LEU A 41 -3.66 1.73 8.84
CA LEU A 41 -3.13 0.42 9.21
C LEU A 41 -4.04 -0.26 10.23
N HIS A 42 -4.52 -1.46 9.92
CA HIS A 42 -5.24 -2.31 10.86
C HIS A 42 -4.36 -3.48 11.31
N HIS A 43 -4.15 -3.60 12.62
CA HIS A 43 -3.53 -4.77 13.24
C HIS A 43 -4.63 -5.77 13.63
N HIS A 44 -4.65 -6.94 13.00
CA HIS A 44 -5.66 -7.97 13.28
C HIS A 44 -5.14 -9.03 14.25
N ARG A 45 -3.87 -9.43 14.12
CA ARG A 45 -3.24 -10.48 14.95
C ARG A 45 -1.78 -10.16 15.20
N GLU A 46 -1.27 -10.62 16.34
CA GLU A 46 0.14 -10.52 16.68
C GLU A 46 0.97 -11.50 15.83
N VAL A 47 2.18 -11.04 15.45
CA VAL A 47 3.19 -11.83 14.75
C VAL A 47 4.40 -11.96 15.67
N VAL A 48 4.77 -13.20 16.01
CA VAL A 48 5.98 -13.49 16.77
C VAL A 48 7.19 -13.63 15.84
N GLU A 49 8.38 -13.54 16.41
CA GLU A 49 9.63 -13.63 15.66
C GLU A 49 9.75 -14.97 14.92
N GLY A 50 10.21 -14.94 13.68
CA GLY A 50 10.44 -16.13 12.86
C GLY A 50 9.21 -16.66 12.11
N GLU A 51 8.02 -16.13 12.34
CA GLU A 51 6.82 -16.55 11.61
C GLU A 51 6.86 -16.13 10.13
N PRO A 52 6.45 -17.00 9.19
CA PRO A 52 6.45 -16.69 7.77
C PRO A 52 5.33 -15.70 7.43
N LEU A 53 5.64 -14.73 6.58
CA LEU A 53 4.68 -13.73 6.09
C LEU A 53 4.45 -13.90 4.58
N ALA A 54 3.19 -13.79 4.17
CA ALA A 54 2.77 -13.71 2.78
C ALA A 54 2.08 -12.37 2.56
N LEU A 55 2.59 -11.58 1.62
CA LEU A 55 2.12 -10.24 1.34
C LEU A 55 1.42 -10.20 -0.02
N SER A 56 0.35 -9.42 -0.11
CA SER A 56 -0.30 -9.06 -1.37
C SER A 56 -0.50 -7.56 -1.45
N LEU A 57 -0.64 -7.05 -2.67
CA LEU A 57 -0.85 -5.64 -2.96
C LEU A 57 -1.90 -5.49 -4.07
N LEU A 58 -2.85 -4.61 -3.85
CA LEU A 58 -3.85 -4.18 -4.82
C LEU A 58 -3.66 -2.69 -5.10
N LEU A 59 -3.35 -2.35 -6.34
CA LEU A 59 -3.58 -1.01 -6.87
C LEU A 59 -5.10 -0.83 -7.07
N LEU A 60 -5.72 -0.02 -6.21
CA LEU A 60 -7.16 0.24 -6.18
C LEU A 60 -7.58 1.31 -7.17
N ASP A 61 -6.77 2.35 -7.31
CA ASP A 61 -7.03 3.50 -8.18
C ASP A 61 -5.72 4.25 -8.48
N HIS A 62 -5.73 5.07 -9.52
CA HIS A 62 -4.66 6.00 -9.83
C HIS A 62 -5.17 7.23 -10.58
N ASP A 63 -4.40 8.30 -10.54
CA ASP A 63 -4.59 9.43 -11.46
C ASP A 63 -3.25 9.86 -12.07
N ALA A 64 -3.19 11.07 -12.62
CA ALA A 64 -1.99 11.61 -13.22
C ALA A 64 -0.74 11.59 -12.31
N LYS A 65 -0.90 11.59 -10.98
CA LYS A 65 0.22 11.66 -10.03
C LYS A 65 0.05 10.86 -8.74
N ARG A 66 -1.09 10.22 -8.49
CA ARG A 66 -1.39 9.51 -7.24
C ARG A 66 -1.63 8.04 -7.49
N LEU A 67 -1.26 7.22 -6.51
CA LEU A 67 -1.56 5.79 -6.44
C LEU A 67 -2.33 5.51 -5.15
N HIS A 68 -3.43 4.77 -5.26
CA HIS A 68 -4.19 4.26 -4.11
C HIS A 68 -3.93 2.76 -3.97
N LEU A 69 -3.18 2.38 -2.94
CA LEU A 69 -2.75 1.01 -2.71
C LEU A 69 -3.47 0.39 -1.52
N PHE A 70 -3.66 -0.92 -1.56
CA PHE A 70 -4.11 -1.71 -0.43
C PHE A 70 -3.26 -2.97 -0.28
N HIS A 71 -2.86 -3.25 0.94
CA HIS A 71 -1.96 -4.35 1.28
C HIS A 71 -2.68 -5.31 2.22
N GLU A 72 -2.47 -6.60 2.01
CA GLU A 72 -2.75 -7.62 3.02
C GLU A 72 -1.46 -8.29 3.46
N MET A 73 -1.34 -8.49 4.77
CA MET A 73 -0.34 -9.36 5.37
C MET A 73 -1.05 -10.58 5.94
N ARG A 74 -0.68 -11.75 5.44
CA ARG A 74 -1.18 -13.05 5.89
C ARG A 74 -0.05 -13.90 6.43
N HIS A 75 -0.39 -14.78 7.36
CA HIS A 75 0.54 -15.79 7.84
C HIS A 75 0.83 -16.78 6.70
N GLY A 76 2.10 -17.01 6.39
CA GLY A 76 2.53 -17.79 5.23
C GLY A 76 2.05 -19.24 5.21
N THR A 77 1.98 -19.88 6.38
CA THR A 77 1.47 -21.26 6.52
C THR A 77 -0.04 -21.34 6.70
N SER A 78 -0.62 -20.63 7.68
CA SER A 78 -2.04 -20.78 8.04
C SER A 78 -3.00 -19.94 7.18
N GLY A 79 -2.50 -18.97 6.40
CA GLY A 79 -3.33 -18.04 5.63
C GLY A 79 -4.11 -17.01 6.46
N ALA A 80 -3.92 -17.03 7.78
CA ALA A 80 -4.51 -16.08 8.72
C ALA A 80 -4.22 -14.63 8.32
N LEU A 81 -5.23 -13.77 8.28
CA LEU A 81 -5.02 -12.32 8.10
C LEU A 81 -4.38 -11.74 9.38
N LEU A 82 -3.24 -11.08 9.21
CA LEU A 82 -2.41 -10.53 10.29
C LEU A 82 -2.57 -9.01 10.39
N ALA A 83 -2.48 -8.32 9.25
CA ALA A 83 -2.64 -6.88 9.16
C ALA A 83 -3.11 -6.48 7.76
N THR A 84 -3.68 -5.28 7.64
CA THR A 84 -3.96 -4.64 6.35
C THR A 84 -3.51 -3.19 6.38
N ALA A 85 -3.09 -2.66 5.23
CA ALA A 85 -2.75 -1.24 5.09
C ALA A 85 -3.34 -0.65 3.82
N GLU A 86 -4.04 0.47 3.95
CA GLU A 86 -4.47 1.31 2.83
C GLU A 86 -3.53 2.52 2.75
N GLN A 87 -3.00 2.81 1.58
CA GLN A 87 -2.03 3.89 1.39
C GLN A 87 -2.40 4.77 0.20
N LEU A 88 -2.28 6.08 0.38
CA LEU A 88 -2.27 7.03 -0.72
C LEU A 88 -0.83 7.52 -0.92
N LEU A 89 -0.37 7.42 -2.16
CA LEU A 89 0.96 7.87 -2.55
C LEU A 89 0.87 8.93 -3.63
N VAL A 90 1.91 9.76 -3.70
CA VAL A 90 2.06 10.80 -4.71
C VAL A 90 3.42 10.73 -5.38
N HIS A 91 3.42 10.85 -6.70
CA HIS A 91 4.61 11.01 -7.50
C HIS A 91 5.21 12.41 -7.29
N VAL A 92 6.51 12.47 -7.05
CA VAL A 92 7.23 13.70 -6.71
C VAL A 92 8.42 13.92 -7.62
N ASP A 93 8.65 15.18 -7.97
CA ASP A 93 9.94 15.67 -8.44
C ASP A 93 10.75 16.03 -7.19
N THR A 94 11.81 15.27 -6.94
CA THR A 94 12.62 15.40 -5.71
C THR A 94 13.52 16.63 -5.76
N ALA A 95 13.89 17.12 -6.94
CA ALA A 95 14.64 18.36 -7.10
C ALA A 95 13.76 19.59 -6.84
N ALA A 96 12.51 19.57 -7.32
CA ALA A 96 11.54 20.64 -7.09
C ALA A 96 10.83 20.54 -5.72
N GLY A 97 10.98 19.42 -5.01
CA GLY A 97 10.38 19.18 -3.68
C GLY A 97 8.84 19.20 -3.69
N ARG A 98 8.21 18.80 -4.79
CA ARG A 98 6.75 18.87 -4.96
C ARG A 98 6.19 17.74 -5.80
N SER A 99 4.89 17.52 -5.70
CA SER A 99 4.19 16.54 -6.55
C SER A 99 4.27 16.92 -8.03
N ALA A 100 4.48 15.94 -8.90
CA ALA A 100 4.49 16.10 -10.35
C ALA A 100 3.72 14.94 -11.01
N PRO A 101 3.14 15.12 -12.22
CA PRO A 101 2.59 14.01 -12.98
C PRO A 101 3.62 12.88 -13.15
N MET A 102 3.15 11.64 -13.15
CA MET A 102 3.95 10.49 -13.58
C MET A 102 4.28 10.66 -15.08
N PRO A 103 5.50 10.31 -15.51
CA PRO A 103 5.82 10.18 -16.92
C PRO A 103 4.87 9.21 -17.63
N ASP A 104 4.60 9.43 -18.92
CA ASP A 104 3.60 8.67 -19.69
C ASP A 104 3.84 7.16 -19.65
N ASP A 105 5.09 6.72 -19.66
CA ASP A 105 5.47 5.32 -19.62
C ASP A 105 5.19 4.68 -18.25
N LEU A 106 5.49 5.37 -17.16
CA LEU A 106 5.14 4.95 -15.80
C LEU A 106 3.63 4.92 -15.62
N HIS A 107 2.93 5.97 -16.04
CA HIS A 107 1.48 6.05 -15.97
C HIS A 107 0.82 4.90 -16.75
N ALA A 108 1.33 4.56 -17.93
CA ALA A 108 0.82 3.44 -18.73
C ALA A 108 1.01 2.08 -18.03
N ARG A 109 2.17 1.84 -17.37
CA ARG A 109 2.41 0.62 -16.60
C ARG A 109 1.49 0.52 -15.38
N VAL A 110 1.32 1.62 -14.64
CA VAL A 110 0.39 1.72 -13.51
C VAL A 110 -1.05 1.44 -13.96
N ALA A 111 -1.48 2.05 -15.07
CA ALA A 111 -2.82 1.84 -15.61
C ALA A 111 -3.07 0.38 -16.03
N ALA A 112 -2.06 -0.28 -16.62
CA ALA A 112 -2.16 -1.69 -16.98
C ALA A 112 -2.34 -2.59 -15.75
N VAL A 113 -1.61 -2.32 -14.66
CA VAL A 113 -1.79 -3.05 -13.39
C VAL A 113 -3.18 -2.79 -12.81
N CYS A 114 -3.62 -1.52 -12.77
CA CYS A 114 -4.94 -1.18 -12.23
C CYS A 114 -6.06 -1.87 -13.02
N HIS A 115 -5.94 -1.92 -14.35
CA HIS A 115 -6.86 -2.64 -15.21
C HIS A 115 -6.87 -4.15 -14.90
N ALA A 116 -5.70 -4.77 -14.72
CA ALA A 116 -5.61 -6.18 -14.34
C ALA A 116 -6.23 -6.47 -12.97
N HIS A 117 -6.21 -5.49 -12.05
CA HIS A 117 -6.81 -5.62 -10.72
C HIS A 117 -8.31 -5.30 -10.67
N ALA A 118 -8.91 -4.77 -11.74
CA ALA A 118 -10.30 -4.29 -11.74
C ALA A 118 -11.34 -5.39 -11.40
N GLY A 119 -11.01 -6.66 -11.62
CA GLY A 119 -11.88 -7.79 -11.30
C GLY A 119 -11.78 -8.28 -9.85
N ILE A 120 -10.85 -7.76 -9.05
CA ILE A 120 -10.63 -8.19 -7.68
C ILE A 120 -11.64 -7.46 -6.77
N PRO A 121 -12.41 -8.17 -5.93
CA PRO A 121 -13.34 -7.53 -5.00
C PRO A 121 -12.61 -6.54 -4.08
N ARG A 122 -13.19 -5.36 -3.91
CA ARG A 122 -12.64 -4.33 -3.03
C ARG A 122 -12.68 -4.82 -1.58
N PRO A 123 -11.53 -4.85 -0.86
CA PRO A 123 -11.51 -5.33 0.52
C PRO A 123 -12.37 -4.47 1.45
N GLU A 124 -13.03 -5.10 2.43
CA GLU A 124 -13.94 -4.44 3.38
C GLU A 124 -13.27 -3.35 4.23
N ALA A 125 -11.95 -3.46 4.43
CA ALA A 125 -11.15 -2.52 5.21
C ALA A 125 -10.96 -1.16 4.51
N VAL A 126 -11.11 -1.10 3.20
CA VAL A 126 -10.86 0.11 2.40
C VAL A 126 -11.82 1.24 2.80
N GLY A 127 -11.27 2.41 3.14
CA GLY A 127 -12.01 3.61 3.53
C GLY A 127 -12.68 3.53 4.92
N ARG A 128 -12.37 2.50 5.73
CA ARG A 128 -12.91 2.39 7.09
C ARG A 128 -12.37 3.53 7.95
N PRO A 129 -13.21 4.34 8.62
CA PRO A 129 -12.72 5.33 9.57
C PRO A 129 -12.36 4.68 10.91
N ILE A 130 -11.44 5.31 11.64
CA ILE A 130 -11.23 4.99 13.05
C ILE A 130 -12.40 5.57 13.84
N ALA A 131 -13.13 4.70 14.53
CA ALA A 131 -14.22 5.09 15.41
C ALA A 131 -14.34 4.11 16.58
N MET A 132 -14.84 4.60 17.72
CA MET A 132 -15.22 3.71 18.81
C MET A 132 -16.49 2.93 18.43
N PRO A 133 -16.61 1.65 18.82
CA PRO A 133 -17.86 0.92 18.69
C PRO A 133 -18.99 1.66 19.40
N VAL A 134 -20.17 1.72 18.77
CA VAL A 134 -21.38 2.22 19.44
C VAL A 134 -21.66 1.28 20.61
N ARG A 135 -21.58 1.81 21.83
CA ARG A 135 -21.97 1.07 23.02
C ARG A 135 -23.50 0.97 23.03
N THR A 136 -24.05 -0.16 22.65
CA THR A 136 -25.46 -0.44 22.96
C THR A 136 -25.56 -0.55 24.48
N PRO A 137 -26.42 0.23 25.17
CA PRO A 137 -26.69 0.00 26.58
C PRO A 137 -27.18 -1.43 26.72
N GLY A 138 -26.56 -2.21 27.62
CA GLY A 138 -27.03 -3.55 27.94
C GLY A 138 -28.45 -3.51 28.54
N PRO A 139 -29.17 -4.64 28.53
CA PRO A 139 -30.47 -4.75 29.18
C PRO A 139 -30.40 -4.47 30.69
#